data_AF-A0A6A3N2V8-F1
#
_entry.id   AF-A0A6A3N2V8-F1
#
_cell.length_a   1.000
_cell.length_b   1.000
_cell.length_c   1.000
_cell.angle_alpha   90.00
_cell.angle_beta   90.00
_cell.angle_gamma   90.00
#
_symmetry.space_group_name_H-M   'P 1'
#
loop_
_entity.id
_entity.type
_entity.pdbx_description
1 polymer ?
#
loop_
_entity_poly.entity_id
_entity_poly.type
_entity_poly.pdbx_seq_one_letter_code
_entity_poly.pdbx_strand_id
1 'polypeptide(L)'
;MKSPFLLLAALSFATASSLSTPDAGSCHGFTAEDTCVKNHCAWCECAAVPSSCYTPEEADQLPPAIFQCEKGALQTLSWDLTSVPSTSAELRNLFDAWKTTHGKSYESPVQDELRRGIFEVNARSVAAHNSRQDKSFTMELNQFADTTWGEFQSWYLGAPQQCSATEESGVTYGEVPTEKDWRVDGAVSPVKNQGKCGSCWTFSTTGCLESHLKLKHGQFTILSEQNLLDCAQAFDNHGCNGGLPSHAFEYVKYNGGLDTEETYPYEAKEGKCKFNTYHVGAQVEQVVNITSQNEKELKAAVGSTGPVSIAFQVVSDFRFYKSGVYESTECHSGEKDVNHAVLAVGYGVEDSKKHWIVKNSWGTEWGMDGFFQIARGSNMCGVADCASYPVVA
;
A
#
# COMPACT_ATOMS: atom_id res chain seq x y z
N MET A 1 -9.52 79.57 4.51
CA MET A 1 -8.73 80.40 5.45
C MET A 1 -7.66 79.51 6.04
N LYS A 2 -6.44 79.58 5.49
CA LYS A 2 -5.22 80.14 6.10
C LYS A 2 -4.83 79.47 7.45
N SER A 3 -3.75 78.69 7.35
CA SER A 3 -2.87 78.18 8.41
C SER A 3 -2.36 79.31 9.34
N PRO A 4 -1.81 79.01 10.53
CA PRO A 4 -0.35 78.88 10.57
C PRO A 4 0.23 77.79 11.52
N PHE A 5 1.47 77.47 11.20
CA PHE A 5 2.49 76.70 11.91
C PHE A 5 2.66 77.02 13.41
N LEU A 6 2.96 75.99 14.20
CA LEU A 6 3.92 76.08 15.30
C LEU A 6 4.79 74.80 15.34
N LEU A 7 6.10 75.01 15.40
CA LEU A 7 7.17 74.03 15.53
C LEU A 7 7.57 74.00 17.02
N LEU A 8 7.77 72.83 17.66
CA LEU A 8 8.89 72.57 18.57
C LEU A 8 8.99 71.10 19.03
N ALA A 9 10.17 70.53 18.79
CA ALA A 9 10.99 69.61 19.59
C ALA A 9 10.49 68.21 20.03
N ALA A 10 11.37 67.25 19.73
CA ALA A 10 11.34 65.82 19.99
C ALA A 10 11.36 65.41 21.47
N LEU A 11 10.81 64.21 21.74
CA LEU A 11 11.42 63.22 22.63
C LEU A 11 10.97 61.81 22.24
N SER A 12 11.98 60.97 22.06
CA SER A 12 11.97 59.57 21.66
C SER A 12 11.33 58.67 22.72
N PHE A 13 10.47 57.74 22.32
CA PHE A 13 10.36 56.41 22.94
C PHE A 13 9.97 55.38 21.88
N ALA A 14 10.85 54.42 21.67
CA ALA A 14 10.63 53.23 20.86
C ALA A 14 9.80 52.21 21.64
N THR A 15 8.83 51.56 20.99
CA THR A 15 8.40 50.21 21.37
C THR A 15 7.93 49.41 20.15
N ALA A 16 8.72 48.37 19.88
CA ALA A 16 8.36 47.02 19.43
C ALA A 16 7.44 46.85 18.20
N SER A 17 8.10 46.55 17.08
CA SER A 17 7.59 45.75 15.97
C SER A 17 7.00 44.42 16.45
N SER A 18 5.78 44.12 15.99
CA SER A 18 5.14 42.81 16.11
C SER A 18 5.95 41.74 15.36
N LEU A 19 6.47 40.75 16.09
CA LEU A 19 7.08 39.53 15.56
C LEU A 19 5.99 38.61 15.00
N SER A 20 6.06 38.34 13.70
CA SER A 20 5.40 37.24 13.02
C SER A 20 5.97 35.90 13.50
N THR A 21 5.11 34.93 13.78
CA THR A 21 5.49 33.52 13.96
C THR A 21 6.14 32.98 12.67
N PRO A 22 7.22 32.19 12.73
CA PRO A 22 7.85 31.63 11.53
C PRO A 22 6.93 30.60 10.87
N ASP A 23 6.87 30.65 9.55
CA ASP A 23 6.17 29.70 8.69
C ASP A 23 6.72 28.29 8.89
N ALA A 24 5.83 27.30 9.03
CA ALA A 24 6.18 25.89 9.15
C ALA A 24 6.73 25.37 7.81
N GLY A 25 8.03 25.61 7.59
CA GLY A 25 8.73 25.27 6.35
C GLY A 25 9.93 26.17 6.03
N SER A 26 10.14 27.27 6.75
CA SER A 26 11.29 28.16 6.49
C SER A 26 12.52 27.78 7.30
N CYS A 27 13.58 27.35 6.63
CA CYS A 27 14.88 27.08 7.25
C CYS A 27 15.70 28.34 7.59
N HIS A 28 15.37 29.48 7.00
CA HIS A 28 16.09 30.75 7.21
C HIS A 28 15.95 31.34 8.61
N GLY A 29 15.04 30.81 9.45
CA GLY A 29 14.88 31.21 10.85
C GLY A 29 15.94 30.64 11.79
N PHE A 30 16.73 29.66 11.35
CA PHE A 30 17.74 29.01 12.18
C PHE A 30 19.13 29.61 11.94
N THR A 31 19.66 30.32 12.94
CA THR A 31 20.95 31.04 12.83
C THR A 31 22.14 30.27 13.43
N ALA A 32 21.92 29.05 13.91
CA ALA A 32 22.94 28.19 14.48
C ALA A 32 22.90 26.83 13.81
N GLU A 33 24.08 26.28 13.52
CA GLU A 33 24.28 24.98 12.86
C GLU A 33 23.52 23.84 13.55
N ASP A 34 23.68 23.74 14.87
CA ASP A 34 23.05 22.67 15.65
C ASP A 34 21.52 22.71 15.56
N THR A 35 20.95 23.91 15.50
CA THR A 35 19.51 24.16 15.43
C THR A 35 19.03 23.96 13.99
N CYS A 36 19.82 24.36 12.99
CA CYS A 36 19.54 24.13 11.58
C CYS A 36 19.46 22.64 11.26
N VAL A 37 20.50 21.88 11.64
CA VAL A 37 20.61 20.45 11.40
C VAL A 37 19.52 19.66 12.13
N LYS A 38 19.19 20.03 13.39
CA LYS A 38 18.10 19.40 14.16
C LYS A 38 16.71 19.61 13.57
N ASN A 39 16.50 20.66 12.78
CA ASN A 39 15.20 20.98 12.15
C ASN A 39 15.14 20.53 10.68
N HIS A 40 15.94 19.52 10.29
CA HIS A 40 15.92 18.91 8.96
C HIS A 40 16.24 19.88 7.81
N CYS A 41 17.03 20.91 8.11
CA CYS A 41 17.52 21.87 7.16
C CYS A 41 19.01 21.60 6.84
N ALA A 42 19.50 22.23 5.77
CA ALA A 42 20.89 22.19 5.37
C ALA A 42 21.64 23.40 5.93
N TRP A 43 22.67 23.14 6.73
CA TRP A 43 23.61 24.15 7.17
C TRP A 43 24.66 24.37 6.08
N CYS A 44 24.69 25.56 5.49
CA CYS A 44 25.62 25.88 4.41
C CYS A 44 26.70 26.85 4.88
N GLU A 45 27.93 26.35 4.96
CA GLU A 45 29.11 27.17 5.20
C GLU A 45 29.49 27.95 3.94
N CYS A 46 29.83 29.23 4.12
CA CYS A 46 30.31 30.08 3.04
C CYS A 46 31.45 30.97 3.53
N ALA A 47 32.50 31.08 2.71
CA ALA A 47 33.64 31.95 3.00
C ALA A 47 33.38 33.43 2.66
N ALA A 48 32.35 33.72 1.87
CA ALA A 48 32.07 35.06 1.33
C ALA A 48 30.87 35.76 1.98
N VAL A 49 29.92 35.00 2.53
CA VAL A 49 28.74 35.49 3.26
C VAL A 49 28.54 34.68 4.54
N PRO A 50 27.80 35.19 5.55
CA PRO A 50 27.53 34.42 6.75
C PRO A 50 26.90 33.05 6.45
N SER A 51 27.46 31.99 7.07
CA SER A 51 26.86 30.66 7.04
C SER A 51 25.40 30.74 7.49
N SER A 52 24.53 30.06 6.76
CA SER A 52 23.09 30.17 6.93
C SER A 52 22.41 28.83 6.68
N CYS A 53 21.18 28.74 7.18
CA CYS A 53 20.36 27.55 7.06
C CYS A 53 19.39 27.66 5.87
N TYR A 54 19.29 26.59 5.09
CA TYR A 54 18.50 26.48 3.85
C TYR A 54 17.66 25.20 3.88
N THR A 55 16.58 25.10 3.09
CA THR A 55 15.94 23.79 2.89
C THR A 55 16.89 22.86 2.11
N PRO A 56 16.71 21.53 2.17
CA PRO A 56 17.51 20.59 1.38
C PRO A 56 17.49 20.91 -0.14
N GLU A 57 16.34 21.35 -0.66
CA GLU A 57 16.15 21.72 -2.06
C GLU A 57 16.85 23.04 -2.43
N GLU A 58 16.79 24.03 -1.54
CA GLU A 58 17.51 25.31 -1.72
C GLU A 58 19.02 25.10 -1.70
N ALA A 59 19.51 24.26 -0.77
CA ALA A 59 20.92 23.92 -0.67
C ALA A 59 21.45 23.21 -1.94
N ASP A 60 20.63 22.41 -2.61
CA ASP A 60 20.99 21.77 -3.90
C ASP A 60 21.12 22.77 -5.06
N GLN A 61 20.52 23.95 -4.92
CA GLN A 61 20.62 25.01 -5.93
C GLN A 61 21.80 25.97 -5.67
N LEU A 62 22.45 25.88 -4.50
CA LEU A 62 23.58 26.74 -4.17
C LEU A 62 24.85 26.33 -4.95
N PRO A 63 25.68 27.29 -5.40
CA PRO A 63 26.92 26.97 -6.11
C PRO A 63 27.91 26.17 -5.23
N PRO A 64 28.24 24.91 -5.56
CA PRO A 64 29.06 24.05 -4.70
C PRO A 64 30.52 24.50 -4.60
N ALA A 65 30.96 25.38 -5.49
CA ALA A 65 32.29 26.01 -5.42
C ALA A 65 32.39 27.10 -4.33
N ILE A 66 31.26 27.58 -3.82
CA ILE A 66 31.18 28.70 -2.86
C ILE A 66 30.57 28.24 -1.53
N PHE A 67 29.59 27.33 -1.60
CA PHE A 67 28.87 26.83 -0.44
C PHE A 67 29.20 25.36 -0.19
N GLN A 68 29.55 25.04 1.06
CA GLN A 68 29.66 23.67 1.54
C GLN A 68 28.49 23.40 2.48
N CYS A 69 27.50 22.65 2.00
CA CYS A 69 26.27 22.39 2.73
C CYS A 69 26.34 21.02 3.41
N GLU A 70 26.35 21.03 4.74
CA GLU A 70 25.95 19.87 5.52
C GLU A 70 24.43 19.84 5.56
N LYS A 71 23.85 18.99 4.73
CA LYS A 71 22.44 18.65 4.91
C LYS A 71 22.36 18.00 6.27
N GLY A 72 21.59 18.60 7.19
CA GLY A 72 21.19 17.86 8.37
C GLY A 72 20.65 16.53 7.85
N ALA A 73 21.12 15.42 8.43
CA ALA A 73 20.69 14.13 7.96
C ALA A 73 19.17 14.23 7.81
N LEU A 74 18.68 14.11 6.58
CA LEU A 74 17.40 13.45 6.42
C LEU A 74 17.67 12.12 7.09
N GLN A 75 17.41 12.04 8.40
CA GLN A 75 16.86 10.84 8.95
C GLN A 75 15.63 10.68 8.08
N THR A 76 15.81 9.98 6.97
CA THR A 76 14.76 9.20 6.36
C THR A 76 14.17 8.50 7.55
N LEU A 77 13.06 9.04 8.07
CA LEU A 77 12.40 8.52 9.24
C LEU A 77 12.15 7.05 8.91
N SER A 78 12.89 6.19 9.59
CA SER A 78 12.86 4.77 9.30
C SER A 78 11.62 4.23 9.98
N TRP A 79 10.67 3.73 9.19
CA TRP A 79 9.44 3.17 9.73
C TRP A 79 9.61 1.69 10.13
N ASP A 80 10.71 1.05 9.75
CA ASP A 80 11.12 -0.32 10.11
C ASP A 80 11.90 -0.36 11.43
N LEU A 81 11.28 0.17 12.48
CA LEU A 81 11.87 0.28 13.81
C LEU A 81 12.40 -1.08 14.31
N THR A 82 13.55 -1.07 14.98
CA THR A 82 14.09 -2.21 15.76
C THR A 82 14.01 -1.97 17.27
N SER A 83 13.72 -0.72 17.66
CA SER A 83 13.45 -0.30 19.03
C SER A 83 12.48 0.88 18.99
N VAL A 84 11.71 1.09 20.07
CA VAL A 84 10.86 2.27 20.22
C VAL A 84 11.50 3.29 21.15
N PRO A 85 11.25 4.59 20.95
CA PRO A 85 11.68 5.60 21.91
C PRO A 85 11.18 5.33 23.33
N SER A 86 12.00 5.69 24.31
CA SER A 86 11.75 5.35 25.72
C SER A 86 10.85 6.36 26.44
N THR A 87 10.78 7.59 25.92
CA THR A 87 9.99 8.67 26.55
C THR A 87 8.69 8.93 25.79
N SER A 88 7.66 9.37 26.54
CA SER A 88 6.38 9.76 25.95
C SER A 88 6.51 10.96 24.99
N ALA A 89 7.46 11.87 25.23
CA ALA A 89 7.70 13.02 24.36
C ALA A 89 8.26 12.59 22.99
N GLU A 90 9.24 11.68 22.98
CA GLU A 90 9.80 11.16 21.72
C GLU A 90 8.78 10.31 20.95
N LEU A 91 7.96 9.51 21.63
CA LEU A 91 6.87 8.76 20.98
C LEU A 91 5.82 9.68 20.35
N ARG A 92 5.52 10.82 20.99
CA ARG A 92 4.66 11.85 20.40
C ARG A 92 5.29 12.44 19.15
N ASN A 93 6.57 12.82 19.20
CA ASN A 93 7.27 13.34 18.03
C ASN A 93 7.30 12.34 16.87
N LEU A 94 7.52 11.06 17.16
CA LEU A 94 7.48 9.99 16.16
C LEU A 94 6.09 9.87 15.52
N PHE A 95 5.02 9.94 16.32
CA PHE A 95 3.66 9.94 15.80
C PHE A 95 3.33 11.19 14.97
N ASP A 96 3.76 12.38 15.41
CA ASP A 96 3.55 13.62 14.67
C ASP A 96 4.28 13.62 13.33
N ALA A 97 5.50 13.07 13.29
CA ALA A 97 6.25 12.84 12.06
C ALA A 97 5.51 11.86 11.13
N TRP A 98 5.03 10.73 11.68
CA TRP A 98 4.27 9.74 10.91
C TRP A 98 2.97 10.32 10.33
N LYS A 99 2.23 11.09 11.13
CA LYS A 99 1.02 11.79 10.66
C LYS A 99 1.33 12.71 9.49
N THR A 100 2.44 13.46 9.57
CA THR A 100 2.87 14.37 8.51
C THR A 100 3.19 13.60 7.23
N THR A 101 3.96 12.51 7.33
CA THR A 101 4.33 11.66 6.18
C THR A 101 3.11 11.04 5.49
N HIS A 102 2.13 10.56 6.26
CA HIS A 102 0.93 9.90 5.72
C HIS A 102 -0.29 10.81 5.57
N GLY A 103 -0.11 12.13 5.70
CA GLY A 103 -1.19 13.11 5.55
C GLY A 103 -2.38 12.90 6.51
N LYS A 104 -2.13 12.47 7.74
CA LYS A 104 -3.16 12.13 8.73
C LYS A 104 -3.58 13.37 9.52
N SER A 105 -4.89 13.53 9.66
CA SER A 105 -5.53 14.52 10.52
C SER A 105 -6.75 13.91 11.20
N TYR A 106 -7.02 14.29 12.45
CA TYR A 106 -8.14 13.76 13.23
C TYR A 106 -9.10 14.89 13.66
N GLU A 107 -10.37 14.55 13.80
CA GLU A 107 -11.46 15.51 14.02
C GLU A 107 -11.42 16.18 15.40
N SER A 108 -10.81 15.51 16.38
CA SER A 108 -10.75 16.01 17.75
C SER A 108 -9.46 15.61 18.46
N PRO A 109 -9.03 16.37 19.49
CA PRO A 109 -7.88 15.99 20.32
C PRO A 109 -8.03 14.62 20.99
N VAL A 110 -9.27 14.21 21.31
CA VAL A 110 -9.54 12.89 21.90
C VAL A 110 -9.29 11.78 20.89
N GLN A 111 -9.68 11.99 19.63
CA GLN A 111 -9.42 11.03 18.56
C GLN A 111 -7.93 10.97 18.21
N ASP A 112 -7.23 12.12 18.18
CA ASP A 112 -5.77 12.17 17.98
C ASP A 112 -5.04 11.37 19.06
N GLU A 113 -5.40 11.57 20.32
CA GLU A 113 -4.80 10.84 21.44
C GLU A 113 -5.10 9.33 21.41
N LEU A 114 -6.31 8.94 21.01
CA LEU A 114 -6.66 7.53 20.78
C LEU A 114 -5.77 6.91 19.69
N ARG A 115 -5.64 7.59 18.55
CA ARG A 115 -4.86 7.13 17.40
C ARG A 115 -3.38 7.07 17.71
N ARG A 116 -2.87 8.01 18.50
CA ARG A 116 -1.52 7.99 19.07
C ARG A 116 -1.30 6.75 19.94
N GLY A 117 -2.23 6.44 20.83
CA GLY A 117 -2.15 5.23 21.67
C GLY A 117 -2.08 3.94 20.84
N ILE A 118 -2.90 3.84 19.79
CA ILE A 118 -2.89 2.71 18.84
C ILE A 118 -1.56 2.62 18.10
N PHE A 119 -1.08 3.76 17.59
CA PHE A 119 0.21 3.88 16.92
C PHE A 119 1.36 3.39 17.79
N GLU A 120 1.41 3.79 19.06
CA GLU A 120 2.48 3.34 19.96
C GLU A 120 2.45 1.82 20.21
N VAL A 121 1.26 1.21 20.31
CA VAL A 121 1.14 -0.25 20.46
C VAL A 121 1.69 -0.93 19.22
N ASN A 122 1.30 -0.46 18.02
CA ASN A 122 1.78 -1.00 16.77
C ASN A 122 3.29 -0.79 16.57
N ALA A 123 3.84 0.37 16.96
CA ALA A 123 5.29 0.65 16.95
C ALA A 123 6.07 -0.33 17.80
N ARG A 124 5.56 -0.69 18.99
CA ARG A 124 6.18 -1.72 19.84
C ARG A 124 6.14 -3.10 19.18
N SER A 125 5.04 -3.46 18.51
CA SER A 125 4.93 -4.73 17.77
C SER A 125 5.92 -4.80 16.60
N VAL A 126 6.03 -3.74 15.79
CA VAL A 126 7.00 -3.65 14.69
C VAL A 126 8.43 -3.78 15.22
N ALA A 127 8.79 -3.01 16.25
CA ALA A 127 10.10 -3.07 16.88
C ALA A 127 10.42 -4.46 17.44
N ALA A 128 9.46 -5.08 18.13
CA ALA A 128 9.63 -6.43 18.68
C ALA A 128 9.92 -7.45 17.58
N HIS A 129 9.16 -7.45 16.48
CA HIS A 129 9.39 -8.34 15.34
C HIS A 129 10.76 -8.12 14.70
N ASN A 130 11.10 -6.87 14.38
CA ASN A 130 12.33 -6.52 13.68
C ASN A 130 13.59 -6.74 14.54
N SER A 131 13.48 -6.74 15.87
CA SER A 131 14.60 -7.04 16.78
C SER A 131 15.02 -8.51 16.78
N ARG A 132 14.20 -9.41 16.22
CA ARG A 132 14.51 -10.85 16.11
C ARG A 132 15.64 -11.10 15.11
N GLN A 133 16.53 -12.02 15.46
CA GLN A 133 17.65 -12.45 14.60
C GLN A 133 17.21 -13.44 13.51
N ASP A 134 16.17 -14.21 13.75
CA ASP A 134 15.67 -15.32 12.92
C ASP A 134 14.42 -14.97 12.11
N LYS A 135 14.12 -13.68 11.93
CA LYS A 135 12.98 -13.22 11.12
C LYS A 135 13.19 -13.50 9.63
N SER A 136 12.15 -13.97 8.95
CA SER A 136 12.14 -14.22 7.50
C SER A 136 11.69 -13.01 6.67
N PHE A 137 11.05 -12.04 7.31
CA PHE A 137 10.57 -10.80 6.72
C PHE A 137 10.74 -9.64 7.70
N THR A 138 10.66 -8.40 7.21
CA THR A 138 10.68 -7.17 8.02
C THR A 138 9.31 -6.49 8.01
N MET A 139 9.05 -5.71 9.06
CA MET A 139 7.83 -4.90 9.19
C MET A 139 8.17 -3.41 9.22
N GLU A 140 7.19 -2.57 8.89
CA GLU A 140 7.29 -1.12 9.08
C GLU A 140 5.97 -0.46 9.50
N LEU A 141 6.09 0.73 10.07
CA LEU A 141 4.98 1.64 10.37
C LEU A 141 4.47 2.34 9.12
N ASN A 142 3.68 1.61 8.34
CA ASN A 142 3.03 2.12 7.13
C ASN A 142 1.72 2.88 7.45
N GLN A 143 0.89 3.14 6.44
CA GLN A 143 -0.36 3.91 6.52
C GLN A 143 -1.41 3.33 7.49
N PHE A 144 -1.23 2.09 7.96
CA PHE A 144 -2.12 1.40 8.89
C PHE A 144 -1.68 1.49 10.36
N ALA A 145 -0.57 2.17 10.65
CA ALA A 145 0.00 2.21 11.99
C ALA A 145 -0.93 2.82 13.05
N ASP A 146 -1.92 3.64 12.69
CA ASP A 146 -2.94 4.19 13.61
C ASP A 146 -4.22 3.35 13.72
N THR A 147 -4.24 2.14 13.16
CA THR A 147 -5.42 1.29 13.08
C THR A 147 -5.30 0.09 14.04
N THR A 148 -6.36 -0.22 14.77
CA THR A 148 -6.43 -1.46 15.58
C THR A 148 -6.58 -2.68 14.68
N TRP A 149 -6.31 -3.89 15.17
CA TRP A 149 -6.53 -5.10 14.38
C TRP A 149 -8.00 -5.27 13.97
N GLY A 150 -8.94 -5.04 14.90
CA GLY A 150 -10.38 -5.15 14.60
C GLY A 150 -10.87 -4.13 13.57
N GLU A 151 -10.39 -2.88 13.63
CA GLU A 151 -10.67 -1.90 12.58
C GLU A 151 -10.07 -2.32 11.24
N PHE A 152 -8.85 -2.86 11.24
CA PHE A 152 -8.19 -3.30 10.02
C PHE A 152 -8.98 -4.42 9.33
N GLN A 153 -9.40 -5.43 10.11
CA GLN A 153 -10.25 -6.52 9.62
C GLN A 153 -11.57 -5.99 9.06
N SER A 154 -12.23 -5.06 9.76
CA SER A 154 -13.51 -4.52 9.33
C SER A 154 -13.42 -3.62 8.09
N TRP A 155 -12.30 -2.94 7.87
CA TRP A 155 -12.19 -1.93 6.81
C TRP A 155 -11.50 -2.44 5.55
N TYR A 156 -10.55 -3.38 5.66
CA TYR A 156 -9.67 -3.75 4.54
C TYR A 156 -9.74 -5.22 4.13
N LEU A 157 -10.34 -6.08 4.95
CA LEU A 157 -10.47 -7.51 4.66
C LEU A 157 -11.90 -7.87 4.23
N GLY A 158 -12.03 -8.96 3.48
CA GLY A 158 -13.32 -9.56 3.17
C GLY A 158 -13.73 -10.56 4.24
N ALA A 159 -15.03 -10.85 4.34
CA ALA A 159 -15.49 -12.00 5.09
C ALA A 159 -14.98 -13.30 4.41
N PRO A 160 -14.54 -14.32 5.16
CA PRO A 160 -14.25 -15.62 4.59
C PRO A 160 -15.47 -16.21 3.90
N GLN A 161 -15.27 -16.78 2.71
CA GLN A 161 -16.31 -17.37 1.89
C GLN A 161 -15.86 -18.73 1.40
N GLN A 162 -16.80 -19.67 1.30
CA GLN A 162 -16.51 -21.00 0.81
C GLN A 162 -16.23 -20.93 -0.69
N CYS A 163 -14.97 -21.07 -1.08
CA CYS A 163 -14.60 -20.97 -2.47
C CYS A 163 -14.96 -22.24 -3.25
N SER A 164 -15.31 -22.05 -4.52
CA SER A 164 -15.62 -23.16 -5.44
C SER A 164 -14.33 -23.79 -5.99
N ALA A 165 -13.46 -24.29 -5.09
CA ALA A 165 -12.27 -25.01 -5.49
C ALA A 165 -12.65 -26.38 -6.07
N THR A 166 -11.90 -26.85 -7.07
CA THR A 166 -12.10 -28.19 -7.63
C THR A 166 -11.32 -29.22 -6.82
N GLU A 167 -11.83 -30.44 -6.74
CA GLU A 167 -11.13 -31.57 -6.11
C GLU A 167 -10.16 -32.28 -7.07
N GLU A 168 -10.35 -32.08 -8.38
CA GLU A 168 -9.51 -32.65 -9.43
C GLU A 168 -9.09 -31.59 -10.46
N SER A 169 -7.89 -31.77 -11.02
CA SER A 169 -7.37 -30.90 -12.07
C SER A 169 -7.93 -31.30 -13.43
N GLY A 170 -8.59 -30.37 -14.11
CA GLY A 170 -9.09 -30.56 -15.47
C GLY A 170 -8.13 -30.09 -16.57
N VAL A 171 -6.95 -29.57 -16.21
CA VAL A 171 -6.03 -28.89 -17.14
C VAL A 171 -4.63 -29.48 -17.03
N THR A 172 -4.07 -29.87 -18.17
CA THR A 172 -2.67 -30.30 -18.26
C THR A 172 -1.77 -29.10 -18.55
N TYR A 173 -0.89 -28.79 -17.61
CA TYR A 173 0.12 -27.74 -17.78
C TYR A 173 1.44 -28.33 -18.27
N GLY A 174 2.18 -27.55 -19.08
CA GLY A 174 3.52 -27.92 -19.53
C GLY A 174 4.59 -27.72 -18.45
N GLU A 175 5.85 -27.99 -18.82
CA GLU A 175 6.99 -27.61 -17.96
C GLU A 175 7.07 -26.08 -17.84
N VAL A 176 7.28 -25.61 -16.61
CA VAL A 176 7.38 -24.19 -16.29
C VAL A 176 8.76 -23.86 -15.71
N PRO A 177 9.27 -22.63 -15.90
CA PRO A 177 10.59 -22.26 -15.39
C PRO A 177 10.67 -22.37 -13.86
N THR A 178 11.91 -22.42 -13.35
CA THR A 178 12.17 -22.42 -11.89
C THR A 178 11.67 -21.14 -11.23
N GLU A 179 11.79 -20.02 -11.94
CA GLU A 179 11.39 -18.68 -11.51
C GLU A 179 10.59 -18.01 -12.62
N LYS A 180 9.61 -17.19 -12.24
CA LYS A 180 8.77 -16.43 -13.15
C LYS A 180 8.36 -15.13 -12.48
N ASP A 181 8.48 -14.02 -13.19
CA ASP A 181 7.98 -12.72 -12.73
C ASP A 181 7.32 -12.00 -13.90
N TRP A 182 5.98 -11.97 -13.91
CA TRP A 182 5.20 -11.32 -14.96
C TRP A 182 5.35 -9.79 -14.96
N ARG A 183 5.93 -9.19 -13.91
CA ARG A 183 6.25 -7.75 -13.89
C ARG A 183 7.38 -7.43 -14.87
N VAL A 184 8.41 -8.29 -14.92
CA VAL A 184 9.54 -8.17 -15.85
C VAL A 184 9.07 -8.33 -17.30
N ASP A 185 8.06 -9.18 -17.52
CA ASP A 185 7.44 -9.39 -18.83
C ASP A 185 6.45 -8.28 -19.22
N GLY A 186 6.22 -7.29 -18.33
CA GLY A 186 5.30 -6.19 -18.58
C GLY A 186 3.82 -6.62 -18.64
N ALA A 187 3.48 -7.73 -17.97
CA ALA A 187 2.14 -8.33 -17.98
C ALA A 187 1.34 -8.05 -16.69
N VAL A 188 1.81 -7.15 -15.83
CA VAL A 188 1.14 -6.77 -14.57
C VAL A 188 0.80 -5.28 -14.61
N SER A 189 -0.48 -4.95 -14.43
CA SER A 189 -0.95 -3.55 -14.37
C SER A 189 -0.44 -2.84 -13.11
N PRO A 190 -0.49 -1.48 -13.03
CA PRO A 190 -0.11 -0.73 -11.83
C PRO A 190 -0.86 -1.18 -10.56
N VAL A 191 -0.22 -1.04 -9.41
CA VAL A 191 -0.86 -1.27 -8.10
C VAL A 191 -1.95 -0.22 -7.87
N LYS A 192 -3.09 -0.68 -7.35
CA LYS A 192 -4.25 0.17 -7.00
C LYS A 192 -4.46 0.15 -5.47
N ASN A 193 -5.44 0.90 -4.98
CA ASN A 193 -5.78 0.98 -3.55
C ASN A 193 -7.28 0.83 -3.32
N GLN A 194 -7.69 -0.23 -2.60
CA GLN A 194 -9.09 -0.53 -2.32
C GLN A 194 -9.73 0.40 -1.29
N GLY A 195 -8.93 1.13 -0.50
CA GLY A 195 -9.43 1.97 0.58
C GLY A 195 -10.16 1.18 1.68
N LYS A 196 -11.05 1.85 2.43
CA LYS A 196 -11.80 1.25 3.54
C LYS A 196 -13.05 0.50 3.05
N CYS A 197 -12.83 -0.49 2.20
CA CYS A 197 -13.85 -1.39 1.67
C CYS A 197 -13.21 -2.78 1.51
N GLY A 198 -13.88 -3.85 1.97
CA GLY A 198 -13.44 -5.24 1.81
C GLY A 198 -13.62 -5.77 0.38
N SER A 199 -13.16 -5.02 -0.61
CA SER A 199 -13.33 -5.25 -2.04
C SER A 199 -12.08 -5.86 -2.71
N CYS A 200 -11.11 -6.35 -1.95
CA CYS A 200 -9.90 -7.01 -2.45
C CYS A 200 -10.16 -8.03 -3.57
N TRP A 201 -11.29 -8.75 -3.49
CA TRP A 201 -11.77 -9.68 -4.52
C TRP A 201 -11.95 -9.02 -5.89
N THR A 202 -12.44 -7.78 -5.94
CA THR A 202 -12.58 -7.03 -7.20
C THR A 202 -11.20 -6.72 -7.80
N PHE A 203 -10.24 -6.24 -7.01
CA PHE A 203 -8.88 -5.92 -7.44
C PHE A 203 -8.08 -7.15 -7.88
N SER A 204 -8.25 -8.28 -7.19
CA SER A 204 -7.67 -9.55 -7.62
C SER A 204 -8.25 -9.97 -8.98
N THR A 205 -9.57 -9.86 -9.15
CA THR A 205 -10.28 -10.20 -10.40
C THR A 205 -9.83 -9.32 -11.57
N THR A 206 -9.90 -7.99 -11.42
CA THR A 206 -9.51 -7.04 -12.46
C THR A 206 -8.03 -7.16 -12.79
N GLY A 207 -7.15 -7.28 -11.79
CA GLY A 207 -5.72 -7.46 -12.02
C GLY A 207 -5.40 -8.74 -12.79
N CYS A 208 -6.14 -9.83 -12.56
CA CYS A 208 -6.01 -11.06 -13.33
C CYS A 208 -6.50 -10.86 -14.78
N LEU A 209 -7.70 -10.32 -14.98
CA LEU A 209 -8.24 -10.03 -16.32
C LEU A 209 -7.33 -9.08 -17.12
N GLU A 210 -6.88 -7.99 -16.53
CA GLU A 210 -5.96 -7.01 -17.12
C GLU A 210 -4.67 -7.68 -17.61
N SER A 211 -4.11 -8.58 -16.80
CA SER A 211 -2.90 -9.33 -17.14
C SER A 211 -3.15 -10.31 -18.30
N HIS A 212 -4.26 -11.04 -18.29
CA HIS A 212 -4.61 -11.99 -19.35
C HIS A 212 -4.96 -11.30 -20.66
N LEU A 213 -5.62 -10.13 -20.61
CA LEU A 213 -5.85 -9.29 -21.78
C LEU A 213 -4.53 -8.77 -22.37
N LYS A 214 -3.60 -8.34 -21.52
CA LYS A 214 -2.25 -7.92 -21.95
C LYS A 214 -1.50 -9.05 -22.62
N LEU A 215 -1.58 -10.27 -22.09
CA LEU A 215 -0.93 -11.45 -22.67
C LEU A 215 -1.59 -11.88 -24.00
N LYS A 216 -2.92 -11.77 -24.12
CA LYS A 216 -3.64 -12.16 -25.34
C LYS A 216 -3.54 -11.11 -26.45
N HIS A 217 -3.72 -9.84 -26.12
CA HIS A 217 -3.91 -8.75 -27.09
C HIS A 217 -2.71 -7.78 -27.16
N GLY A 218 -1.74 -7.91 -26.26
CA GLY A 218 -0.52 -7.08 -26.24
C GLY A 218 -0.68 -5.71 -25.59
N GLN A 219 -1.87 -5.34 -25.11
CA GLN A 219 -2.14 -4.05 -24.45
C GLN A 219 -3.01 -4.24 -23.18
N PHE A 220 -2.85 -3.34 -22.22
CA PHE A 220 -3.72 -3.31 -21.04
C PHE A 220 -5.03 -2.60 -21.39
N THR A 221 -6.13 -3.15 -20.92
CA THR A 221 -7.39 -2.43 -20.71
C THR A 221 -7.58 -2.34 -19.21
N ILE A 222 -7.57 -1.14 -18.62
CA ILE A 222 -7.76 -0.98 -17.16
C ILE A 222 -9.24 -1.13 -16.83
N LEU A 223 -9.56 -2.09 -15.95
CA LEU A 223 -10.93 -2.55 -15.69
C LEU A 223 -11.51 -1.97 -14.40
N SER A 224 -12.83 -1.88 -14.36
CA SER A 224 -13.58 -1.32 -13.24
C SER A 224 -13.76 -2.31 -12.11
N GLU A 225 -13.16 -2.03 -10.97
CA GLU A 225 -13.49 -2.70 -9.72
C GLU A 225 -14.92 -2.39 -9.26
N GLN A 226 -15.38 -1.15 -9.49
CA GLN A 226 -16.70 -0.69 -9.06
C GLN A 226 -17.83 -1.44 -9.75
N ASN A 227 -17.65 -1.79 -11.03
CA ASN A 227 -18.62 -2.59 -11.76
C ASN A 227 -18.82 -3.95 -11.08
N LEU A 228 -17.74 -4.63 -10.67
CA LEU A 228 -17.84 -5.88 -9.91
C LEU A 228 -18.55 -5.64 -8.57
N LEU A 229 -18.09 -4.63 -7.82
CA LEU A 229 -18.61 -4.28 -6.49
C LEU A 229 -20.14 -4.10 -6.50
N ASP A 230 -20.66 -3.41 -7.51
CA ASP A 230 -22.06 -3.03 -7.59
C ASP A 230 -22.96 -4.08 -8.27
N CYS A 231 -22.40 -4.93 -9.14
CA CYS A 231 -23.20 -5.78 -10.05
C CYS A 231 -23.08 -7.29 -9.80
N ALA A 232 -21.99 -7.77 -9.19
CA ALA A 232 -21.74 -9.21 -9.06
C ALA A 232 -22.43 -9.87 -7.85
N GLN A 233 -23.33 -9.17 -7.16
CA GLN A 233 -23.90 -9.65 -5.88
C GLN A 233 -24.74 -10.92 -6.02
N ALA A 234 -25.38 -11.13 -7.17
CA ALA A 234 -26.12 -12.36 -7.47
C ALA A 234 -25.23 -13.60 -7.63
N PHE A 235 -23.91 -13.42 -7.66
CA PHE A 235 -22.90 -14.47 -7.75
C PHE A 235 -22.18 -14.64 -6.40
N ASP A 236 -22.89 -14.52 -5.28
CA ASP A 236 -22.33 -14.72 -3.91
C ASP A 236 -21.19 -13.75 -3.53
N ASN A 237 -21.08 -12.62 -4.23
CA ASN A 237 -20.22 -11.51 -3.83
C ASN A 237 -21.00 -10.50 -2.98
N HIS A 238 -20.37 -9.92 -1.97
CA HIS A 238 -21.05 -9.13 -0.93
C HIS A 238 -20.53 -7.69 -0.85
N GLY A 239 -20.15 -7.13 -2.00
CA GLY A 239 -19.69 -5.74 -2.11
C GLY A 239 -18.44 -5.49 -1.24
N CYS A 240 -18.56 -4.53 -0.31
CA CYS A 240 -17.49 -4.21 0.64
C CYS A 240 -17.35 -5.21 1.79
N ASN A 241 -18.20 -6.23 1.86
CA ASN A 241 -18.15 -7.27 2.89
C ASN A 241 -17.44 -8.55 2.41
N GLY A 242 -16.78 -8.51 1.25
CA GLY A 242 -16.02 -9.63 0.68
C GLY A 242 -16.66 -10.25 -0.55
N GLY A 243 -15.91 -11.14 -1.19
CA GLY A 243 -16.28 -11.81 -2.44
C GLY A 243 -15.16 -12.75 -2.87
N LEU A 244 -15.38 -13.47 -3.96
CA LEU A 244 -14.42 -14.41 -4.53
C LEU A 244 -14.14 -14.10 -6.00
N PRO A 245 -12.86 -14.07 -6.42
CA PRO A 245 -12.53 -13.84 -7.82
C PRO A 245 -13.15 -14.85 -8.80
N SER A 246 -13.27 -16.13 -8.41
CA SER A 246 -13.89 -17.17 -9.25
C SER A 246 -15.34 -16.83 -9.58
N HIS A 247 -16.10 -16.37 -8.58
CA HIS A 247 -17.48 -15.94 -8.77
C HIS A 247 -17.59 -14.65 -9.58
N ALA A 248 -16.65 -13.73 -9.39
CA ALA A 248 -16.56 -12.51 -10.17
C ALA A 248 -16.30 -12.81 -11.66
N PHE A 249 -15.41 -13.76 -11.98
CA PHE A 249 -15.20 -14.19 -13.37
C PHE A 249 -16.46 -14.82 -13.98
N GLU A 250 -17.20 -15.63 -13.22
CA GLU A 250 -18.50 -16.18 -13.68
C GLU A 250 -19.54 -15.09 -13.92
N TYR A 251 -19.58 -14.04 -13.07
CA TYR A 251 -20.39 -12.85 -13.34
C TYR A 251 -19.99 -12.20 -14.66
N VAL A 252 -18.70 -11.93 -14.90
CA VAL A 252 -18.25 -11.26 -16.13
C VAL A 252 -18.61 -12.08 -17.37
N LYS A 253 -18.45 -13.40 -17.28
CA LYS A 253 -18.87 -14.35 -18.32
C LYS A 253 -20.37 -14.28 -18.59
N TYR A 254 -21.20 -14.36 -17.55
CA TYR A 254 -22.65 -14.33 -17.67
C TYR A 254 -23.17 -12.98 -18.17
N ASN A 255 -22.62 -11.89 -17.62
CA ASN A 255 -23.00 -10.52 -17.92
C ASN A 255 -22.62 -10.11 -19.36
N GLY A 256 -21.72 -10.87 -20.00
CA GLY A 256 -21.22 -10.57 -21.34
C GLY A 256 -20.15 -9.47 -21.36
N GLY A 257 -19.60 -9.12 -20.20
CA GLY A 257 -18.47 -8.22 -20.10
C GLY A 257 -18.31 -7.51 -18.76
N LEU A 258 -17.24 -6.73 -18.67
CA LEU A 258 -16.90 -5.86 -17.55
C LEU A 258 -16.49 -4.48 -18.07
N ASP A 259 -16.98 -3.40 -17.46
CA ASP A 259 -16.66 -2.03 -17.86
C ASP A 259 -15.20 -1.64 -17.54
N THR A 260 -14.71 -0.59 -18.19
CA THR A 260 -13.39 -0.01 -17.91
C THR A 260 -13.40 0.91 -16.70
N GLU A 261 -12.25 1.08 -16.05
CA GLU A 261 -12.10 2.02 -14.92
C GLU A 261 -12.44 3.47 -15.33
N GLU A 262 -12.15 3.85 -16.57
CA GLU A 262 -12.47 5.18 -17.09
C GLU A 262 -13.98 5.48 -17.12
N THR A 263 -14.78 4.47 -17.43
CA THR A 263 -16.24 4.63 -17.64
C THR A 263 -17.04 4.31 -16.38
N TYR A 264 -16.46 3.53 -15.47
CA TYR A 264 -17.05 3.19 -14.17
C TYR A 264 -15.99 3.24 -13.06
N PRO A 265 -15.60 4.45 -12.60
CA PRO A 265 -14.51 4.62 -11.65
C PRO A 265 -14.78 4.04 -10.26
N TYR A 266 -13.72 3.65 -9.57
CA TYR A 266 -13.78 3.13 -8.20
C TYR A 266 -14.17 4.19 -7.16
N GLU A 267 -15.21 3.90 -6.37
CA GLU A 267 -15.75 4.79 -5.33
C GLU A 267 -15.50 4.29 -3.89
N ALA A 268 -14.91 3.09 -3.72
CA ALA A 268 -14.66 2.45 -2.43
C ALA A 268 -15.88 2.32 -1.51
N LYS A 269 -17.07 2.18 -2.11
CA LYS A 269 -18.35 1.97 -1.44
C LYS A 269 -19.34 1.36 -2.41
N GLU A 270 -20.31 0.63 -1.88
CA GLU A 270 -21.38 0.05 -2.69
C GLU A 270 -22.28 1.12 -3.31
N GLY A 271 -22.58 0.94 -4.58
CA GLY A 271 -23.49 1.73 -5.38
C GLY A 271 -24.58 0.88 -6.02
N LYS A 272 -25.38 1.53 -6.86
CA LYS A 272 -26.29 0.80 -7.77
C LYS A 272 -25.48 0.33 -8.96
N CYS A 273 -25.72 -0.89 -9.44
CA CYS A 273 -25.14 -1.39 -10.68
C CYS A 273 -25.46 -0.46 -11.86
N LYS A 274 -24.41 0.05 -12.53
CA LYS A 274 -24.47 0.94 -13.71
C LYS A 274 -23.81 0.32 -14.96
N PHE A 275 -23.61 -1.00 -14.98
CA PHE A 275 -22.98 -1.69 -16.11
C PHE A 275 -23.56 -1.26 -17.46
N ASN A 276 -22.70 -1.01 -18.43
CA ASN A 276 -23.12 -0.58 -19.75
C ASN A 276 -22.40 -1.35 -20.86
N THR A 277 -23.17 -2.05 -21.70
CA THR A 277 -22.63 -2.85 -22.82
C THR A 277 -21.79 -2.05 -23.82
N TYR A 278 -21.93 -0.72 -23.87
CA TYR A 278 -21.09 0.15 -24.72
C TYR A 278 -19.69 0.42 -24.16
N HIS A 279 -19.41 0.02 -22.92
CA HIS A 279 -18.17 0.32 -22.19
C HIS A 279 -17.38 -0.93 -21.78
N VAL A 280 -17.73 -2.09 -22.35
CA VAL A 280 -17.07 -3.37 -22.09
C VAL A 280 -15.58 -3.30 -22.44
N GLY A 281 -14.73 -3.51 -21.43
CA GLY A 281 -13.28 -3.62 -21.53
C GLY A 281 -12.74 -5.04 -21.46
N ALA A 282 -13.52 -6.00 -20.94
CA ALA A 282 -13.14 -7.41 -20.86
C ALA A 282 -14.34 -8.33 -21.05
N GLN A 283 -14.11 -9.52 -21.61
CA GLN A 283 -15.06 -10.63 -21.64
C GLN A 283 -14.34 -11.93 -21.22
N VAL A 284 -15.08 -12.82 -20.56
CA VAL A 284 -14.58 -14.11 -20.07
C VAL A 284 -15.29 -15.24 -20.82
N GLU A 285 -14.52 -16.12 -21.44
CA GLU A 285 -15.01 -17.32 -22.13
C GLU A 285 -15.15 -18.50 -21.15
N GLN A 286 -14.14 -18.67 -20.29
CA GLN A 286 -14.05 -19.77 -19.34
C GLN A 286 -13.40 -19.30 -18.04
N VAL A 287 -13.82 -19.91 -16.93
CA VAL A 287 -13.17 -19.78 -15.63
C VAL A 287 -12.45 -21.10 -15.33
N VAL A 288 -11.20 -21.02 -14.91
CA VAL A 288 -10.40 -22.19 -14.51
C VAL A 288 -10.09 -22.07 -13.03
N ASN A 289 -10.56 -23.03 -12.24
CA ASN A 289 -10.21 -23.17 -10.83
C ASN A 289 -9.00 -24.10 -10.70
N ILE A 290 -8.07 -23.73 -9.82
CA ILE A 290 -6.96 -24.58 -9.42
C ILE A 290 -7.46 -25.56 -8.36
N THR A 291 -6.98 -26.80 -8.39
CA THR A 291 -7.32 -27.80 -7.38
C THR A 291 -6.92 -27.30 -5.99
N SER A 292 -7.83 -27.42 -5.02
CA SER A 292 -7.61 -26.95 -3.65
C SER A 292 -6.29 -27.45 -3.08
N GLN A 293 -5.52 -26.56 -2.45
CA GLN A 293 -4.21 -26.80 -1.82
C GLN A 293 -3.09 -27.24 -2.78
N ASN A 294 -3.34 -27.30 -4.09
CA ASN A 294 -2.39 -27.81 -5.06
C ASN A 294 -1.42 -26.72 -5.56
N GLU A 295 -0.43 -26.38 -4.74
CA GLU A 295 0.59 -25.39 -5.12
C GLU A 295 1.42 -25.79 -6.36
N LYS A 296 1.47 -27.08 -6.72
CA LYS A 296 2.13 -27.52 -7.96
C LYS A 296 1.33 -27.10 -9.19
N GLU A 297 0.03 -27.30 -9.15
CA GLU A 297 -0.88 -26.85 -10.21
C GLU A 297 -0.92 -25.33 -10.27
N LEU A 298 -1.01 -24.64 -9.12
CA LEU A 298 -0.93 -23.18 -9.07
C LEU A 298 0.36 -22.67 -9.73
N LYS A 299 1.51 -23.31 -9.44
CA LYS A 299 2.80 -22.93 -10.03
C LYS A 299 2.78 -23.13 -11.53
N ALA A 300 2.22 -24.25 -11.98
CA ALA A 300 2.13 -24.57 -13.39
C ALA A 300 1.23 -23.56 -14.14
N ALA A 301 0.09 -23.18 -13.55
CA ALA A 301 -0.79 -22.14 -14.09
C ALA A 301 -0.09 -20.77 -14.15
N VAL A 302 0.51 -20.32 -13.04
CA VAL A 302 1.24 -19.05 -13.01
C VAL A 302 2.40 -19.04 -14.02
N GLY A 303 3.12 -20.15 -14.15
CA GLY A 303 4.29 -20.25 -15.01
C GLY A 303 4.00 -20.34 -16.51
N SER A 304 2.81 -20.79 -16.90
CA SER A 304 2.46 -21.06 -18.30
C SER A 304 1.34 -20.19 -18.86
N THR A 305 0.37 -19.78 -18.03
CA THR A 305 -0.83 -19.07 -18.51
C THR A 305 -0.79 -17.58 -18.24
N GLY A 306 -0.27 -17.16 -17.08
CA GLY A 306 -0.32 -15.75 -16.66
C GLY A 306 -0.52 -15.62 -15.15
N PRO A 307 -0.65 -14.40 -14.63
CA PRO A 307 -1.03 -14.18 -13.23
C PRO A 307 -2.34 -14.88 -12.84
N VAL A 308 -2.42 -15.36 -11.60
CA VAL A 308 -3.57 -16.13 -11.07
C VAL A 308 -4.12 -15.44 -9.83
N SER A 309 -5.45 -15.26 -9.75
CA SER A 309 -6.10 -14.78 -8.55
C SER A 309 -6.02 -15.82 -7.46
N ILE A 310 -5.54 -15.44 -6.28
CA ILE A 310 -5.46 -16.30 -5.10
C ILE A 310 -6.13 -15.61 -3.91
N ALA A 311 -6.52 -16.37 -2.90
CA ALA A 311 -6.87 -15.84 -1.59
C ALA A 311 -5.99 -16.47 -0.51
N PHE A 312 -5.79 -15.76 0.59
CA PHE A 312 -5.08 -16.26 1.75
C PHE A 312 -5.62 -15.58 3.02
N GLN A 313 -5.23 -16.09 4.18
CA GLN A 313 -5.55 -15.50 5.47
C GLN A 313 -4.51 -14.44 5.85
N VAL A 314 -4.96 -13.20 5.96
CA VAL A 314 -4.22 -12.11 6.61
C VAL A 314 -4.41 -12.23 8.12
N VAL A 315 -3.29 -12.26 8.84
CA VAL A 315 -3.22 -12.14 10.30
C VAL A 315 -2.54 -10.82 10.71
N SER A 316 -2.43 -10.58 12.01
CA SER A 316 -2.23 -9.24 12.56
C SER A 316 -0.91 -8.56 12.20
N ASP A 317 0.15 -9.33 11.93
CA ASP A 317 1.48 -8.82 11.58
C ASP A 317 1.60 -8.43 10.10
N PHE A 318 0.89 -9.14 9.21
CA PHE A 318 1.00 -8.97 7.76
C PHE A 318 0.61 -7.55 7.31
N ARG A 319 -0.31 -6.88 8.02
CA ARG A 319 -0.67 -5.49 7.71
C ARG A 319 0.53 -4.53 7.75
N PHE A 320 1.61 -4.88 8.44
CA PHE A 320 2.85 -4.10 8.53
C PHE A 320 4.00 -4.69 7.72
N TYR A 321 3.78 -5.72 6.89
CA TYR A 321 4.81 -6.29 6.04
C TYR A 321 5.51 -5.19 5.21
N LYS A 322 6.85 -5.25 5.17
CA LYS A 322 7.71 -4.40 4.34
C LYS A 322 8.39 -5.20 3.24
N SER A 323 9.18 -6.21 3.61
CA SER A 323 10.00 -6.98 2.65
C SER A 323 10.43 -8.34 3.20
N GLY A 324 10.97 -9.20 2.32
CA GLY A 324 11.39 -10.57 2.63
C GLY A 324 10.28 -11.60 2.42
N VAL A 325 10.56 -12.87 2.68
CA VAL A 325 9.59 -13.96 2.47
C VAL A 325 8.70 -14.09 3.71
N TYR A 326 7.43 -13.71 3.57
CA TYR A 326 6.46 -13.83 4.66
C TYR A 326 6.20 -15.30 5.02
N GLU A 327 6.35 -15.60 6.30
CA GLU A 327 6.06 -16.88 6.95
C GLU A 327 5.33 -16.58 8.26
N SER A 328 4.24 -17.30 8.54
CA SER A 328 3.50 -17.15 9.79
C SER A 328 3.11 -18.49 10.36
N THR A 329 3.14 -18.60 11.68
CA THR A 329 2.60 -19.73 12.43
C THR A 329 1.21 -19.43 13.01
N GLU A 330 0.70 -18.21 12.82
CA GLU A 330 -0.61 -17.77 13.32
C GLU A 330 -1.70 -17.97 12.28
N CYS A 331 -1.37 -17.86 10.99
CA CYS A 331 -2.33 -18.12 9.93
C CYS A 331 -2.57 -19.62 9.74
N HIS A 332 -3.76 -19.94 9.28
CA HIS A 332 -4.24 -21.28 9.01
C HIS A 332 -4.38 -21.49 7.49
N SER A 333 -4.66 -22.73 7.11
CA SER A 333 -5.03 -23.11 5.74
C SER A 333 -6.44 -23.71 5.79
N GLY A 334 -7.28 -23.29 4.86
CA GLY A 334 -8.67 -23.68 4.72
C GLY A 334 -9.47 -22.61 4.00
N GLU A 335 -10.42 -23.02 3.17
CA GLU A 335 -11.32 -22.12 2.42
C GLU A 335 -12.11 -21.17 3.33
N LYS A 336 -12.31 -21.55 4.61
CA LYS A 336 -13.02 -20.73 5.60
C LYS A 336 -12.11 -19.79 6.40
N ASP A 337 -10.80 -19.87 6.20
CA ASP A 337 -9.82 -19.05 6.89
C ASP A 337 -9.36 -17.86 6.03
N VAL A 338 -9.40 -18.01 4.70
CA VAL A 338 -8.99 -16.94 3.77
C VAL A 338 -9.90 -15.72 3.88
N ASN A 339 -9.30 -14.54 3.95
CA ASN A 339 -10.02 -13.27 4.17
C ASN A 339 -9.52 -12.13 3.27
N HIS A 340 -8.58 -12.42 2.37
CA HIS A 340 -7.99 -11.44 1.47
C HIS A 340 -7.67 -12.06 0.12
N ALA A 341 -8.13 -11.43 -0.96
CA ALA A 341 -7.89 -11.86 -2.33
C ALA A 341 -6.84 -10.95 -2.99
N VAL A 342 -5.86 -11.57 -3.64
CA VAL A 342 -4.68 -10.93 -4.22
C VAL A 342 -4.31 -11.61 -5.54
N LEU A 343 -3.27 -11.16 -6.22
CA LEU A 343 -2.87 -11.69 -7.53
C LEU A 343 -1.46 -12.27 -7.47
N ALA A 344 -1.32 -13.58 -7.64
CA ALA A 344 -0.03 -14.23 -7.82
C ALA A 344 0.54 -13.88 -9.21
N VAL A 345 1.58 -13.06 -9.24
CA VAL A 345 2.22 -12.55 -10.47
C VAL A 345 3.55 -13.23 -10.77
N GLY A 346 3.95 -14.20 -9.96
CA GLY A 346 5.22 -14.89 -10.14
C GLY A 346 5.58 -15.77 -8.97
N TYR A 347 6.76 -16.37 -9.06
CA TYR A 347 7.38 -17.17 -8.02
C TYR A 347 8.89 -17.20 -8.23
N GLY A 348 9.63 -17.39 -7.14
CA GLY A 348 11.08 -17.39 -7.17
C GLY A 348 11.69 -18.31 -6.12
N VAL A 349 13.03 -18.26 -6.03
CA VAL A 349 13.81 -18.83 -4.95
C VAL A 349 14.83 -17.78 -4.49
N GLU A 350 14.76 -17.36 -3.22
CA GLU A 350 15.71 -16.42 -2.62
C GLU A 350 16.31 -17.05 -1.37
N ASP A 351 17.65 -17.13 -1.27
CA ASP A 351 18.36 -17.80 -0.17
C ASP A 351 17.84 -19.21 0.16
N SER A 352 17.58 -20.02 -0.87
CA SER A 352 16.96 -21.36 -0.79
C SER A 352 15.50 -21.38 -0.30
N LYS A 353 14.87 -20.23 -0.07
CA LYS A 353 13.45 -20.10 0.24
C LYS A 353 12.61 -19.89 -1.01
N LYS A 354 11.70 -20.81 -1.27
CA LYS A 354 10.72 -20.70 -2.34
C LYS A 354 9.63 -19.71 -1.93
N HIS A 355 9.29 -18.78 -2.81
CA HIS A 355 8.23 -17.82 -2.55
C HIS A 355 7.32 -17.64 -3.77
N TRP A 356 6.11 -17.14 -3.51
CA TRP A 356 5.25 -16.48 -4.48
C TRP A 356 5.57 -14.99 -4.52
N ILE A 357 5.42 -14.37 -5.69
CA ILE A 357 5.45 -12.92 -5.86
C ILE A 357 4.00 -12.48 -6.06
N VAL A 358 3.50 -11.62 -5.19
CA VAL A 358 2.07 -11.34 -5.10
C VAL A 358 1.81 -9.84 -5.12
N LYS A 359 0.88 -9.42 -5.97
CA LYS A 359 0.39 -8.03 -6.05
C LYS A 359 -0.76 -7.84 -5.07
N ASN A 360 -0.65 -6.82 -4.21
CA ASN A 360 -1.67 -6.42 -3.26
C ASN A 360 -2.52 -5.24 -3.77
N SER A 361 -3.56 -4.87 -3.03
CA SER A 361 -4.53 -3.80 -3.35
C SER A 361 -4.57 -2.72 -2.26
N TRP A 362 -3.49 -2.54 -1.51
CA TRP A 362 -3.39 -1.56 -0.41
C TRP A 362 -2.58 -0.31 -0.76
N GLY A 363 -2.34 -0.07 -2.05
CA GLY A 363 -1.50 1.03 -2.55
C GLY A 363 -0.01 0.69 -2.54
N THR A 364 0.77 1.55 -3.21
CA THR A 364 2.22 1.38 -3.39
C THR A 364 3.03 1.67 -2.13
N GLU A 365 2.46 2.41 -1.17
CA GLU A 365 3.10 2.71 0.12
C GLU A 365 3.18 1.50 1.06
N TRP A 366 2.54 0.38 0.70
CA TRP A 366 2.55 -0.84 1.50
C TRP A 366 3.49 -1.88 0.89
N GLY A 367 4.28 -2.56 1.72
CA GLY A 367 5.14 -3.65 1.31
C GLY A 367 6.22 -3.23 0.31
N MET A 368 6.49 -4.09 -0.66
CA MET A 368 7.49 -3.86 -1.70
C MET A 368 6.83 -3.17 -2.90
N ASP A 369 6.59 -1.87 -2.80
CA ASP A 369 5.87 -1.07 -3.81
C ASP A 369 4.48 -1.63 -4.15
N GLY A 370 3.76 -2.10 -3.13
CA GLY A 370 2.45 -2.75 -3.27
C GLY A 370 2.50 -4.26 -3.55
N PHE A 371 3.69 -4.86 -3.56
CA PHE A 371 3.89 -6.30 -3.68
C PHE A 371 4.39 -6.91 -2.38
N PHE A 372 4.29 -8.23 -2.29
CA PHE A 372 4.92 -9.00 -1.23
C PHE A 372 5.39 -10.35 -1.73
N GLN A 373 6.27 -10.96 -0.94
CA GLN A 373 6.64 -12.35 -1.10
C GLN A 373 6.08 -13.17 0.06
N ILE A 374 5.54 -14.36 -0.25
CA ILE A 374 5.01 -15.30 0.75
C ILE A 374 5.53 -16.71 0.47
N ALA A 375 5.81 -17.48 1.52
CA ALA A 375 6.39 -18.80 1.40
C ALA A 375 5.57 -19.73 0.50
N ARG A 376 6.26 -20.48 -0.36
CA ARG A 376 5.69 -21.42 -1.32
C ARG A 376 6.13 -22.85 -1.02
N GLY A 377 5.19 -23.77 -1.08
CA GLY A 377 5.40 -25.22 -0.86
C GLY A 377 4.82 -25.76 0.45
N SER A 378 4.19 -24.91 1.26
CA SER A 378 3.53 -25.28 2.52
C SER A 378 2.07 -24.82 2.59
N ASN A 379 1.50 -24.36 1.47
CA ASN A 379 0.20 -23.68 1.42
C ASN A 379 0.08 -22.58 2.49
N MET A 380 1.14 -21.77 2.62
CA MET A 380 1.27 -20.75 3.67
C MET A 380 0.03 -19.84 3.69
N CYS A 381 -0.66 -19.79 4.82
CA CYS A 381 -1.89 -19.02 5.00
C CYS A 381 -3.02 -19.34 4.01
N GLY A 382 -3.00 -20.50 3.36
CA GLY A 382 -4.05 -20.92 2.43
C GLY A 382 -3.94 -20.37 1.01
N VAL A 383 -2.76 -19.89 0.58
CA VAL A 383 -2.55 -19.30 -0.76
C VAL A 383 -3.01 -20.14 -1.96
N ALA A 384 -3.16 -21.46 -1.80
CA ALA A 384 -3.64 -22.36 -2.85
C ALA A 384 -5.02 -22.97 -2.53
N ASP A 385 -5.73 -22.50 -1.50
CA ASP A 385 -7.08 -22.99 -1.18
C ASP A 385 -8.10 -22.47 -2.18
N CYS A 386 -8.00 -21.19 -2.53
CA CYS A 386 -8.95 -20.50 -3.39
C CYS A 386 -8.20 -19.78 -4.51
N ALA A 387 -7.90 -20.50 -5.59
CA ALA A 387 -7.15 -19.97 -6.72
C ALA A 387 -7.89 -20.20 -8.04
N SER A 388 -7.94 -19.17 -8.89
CA SER A 388 -8.61 -19.24 -10.19
C SER A 388 -8.06 -18.20 -11.17
N TYR A 389 -8.26 -18.44 -12.46
CA TYR A 389 -7.94 -17.48 -13.51
C TYR A 389 -8.96 -17.55 -14.66
N PRO A 390 -9.12 -16.46 -15.43
CA PRO A 390 -10.02 -16.42 -16.57
C PRO A 390 -9.31 -16.87 -17.86
N VAL A 391 -10.08 -17.37 -18.81
CA VAL A 391 -9.74 -17.36 -20.23
C VAL A 391 -10.51 -16.22 -20.86
N VAL A 392 -9.80 -15.19 -21.30
CA VAL A 392 -10.40 -13.98 -21.88
C VAL A 392 -10.67 -14.14 -23.38
N ALA A 393 -11.68 -13.43 -23.89
CA ALA A 393 -12.06 -13.42 -25.32
C ALA A 393 -11.08 -12.64 -26.20
#